data_AF-E3LQN8-F1
#
_entry.id   AF-E3LQN8-F1
#
_cell.length_a   1.000
_cell.length_b   1.000
_cell.length_c   1.000
_cell.angle_alpha   90.00
_cell.angle_beta   90.00
_cell.angle_gamma   90.00
#
_symmetry.space_group_name_H-M   'P 1'
#
loop_
_entity.id
_entity.type
_entity.pdbx_description
1 polymer ?
#
loop_
_entity_poly.entity_id
_entity_poly.type
_entity_poly.pdbx_seq_one_letter_code
_entity_poly.pdbx_strand_id
1 'polypeptide(L)'
;MDEISNSPLFPLLKLPYVVLKNVISKFKQREILEFSFVSKNCNSISKSSNLFRFEIRISFTKDLPVVSLTPSGKFRVSNCHIGEDYFEKREIYMKEIVDMNKLSDDVDEKNLQLSLICADYIFDLYHLNKIAGIYLSSNSSPNKTKTIVEWLNRLISYSMNFLFYVSETNDGLELFLNRLKVNMRTLSLQLTVVKDLKPFIRRILDLDRFEAYGKSFTYPIKWITMDYILSSTFKSI
;
A
#
# COMPACT_ATOMS: atom_id res chain seq x y z
N MET A 1 -29.52 -30.65 14.16
CA MET A 1 -29.74 -29.71 15.28
C MET A 1 -28.54 -28.81 15.27
N ASP A 2 -28.70 -27.61 14.71
CA ASP A 2 -27.63 -26.62 14.64
C ASP A 2 -27.50 -25.97 16.02
N GLU A 3 -26.41 -26.27 16.72
CA GLU A 3 -26.02 -25.51 17.90
C GLU A 3 -25.67 -24.08 17.45
N ILE A 4 -26.61 -23.17 17.65
CA ILE A 4 -26.34 -21.73 17.63
C ILE A 4 -25.38 -21.48 18.79
N SER A 5 -24.09 -21.38 18.47
CA SER A 5 -23.04 -20.95 19.40
C SER A 5 -23.41 -19.58 19.95
N ASN A 6 -24.01 -19.56 21.14
CA ASN A 6 -24.30 -18.37 21.94
C ASN A 6 -23.01 -17.89 22.61
N SER A 7 -21.98 -17.62 21.81
CA SER A 7 -20.82 -16.87 22.29
C SER A 7 -21.33 -15.51 22.76
N PRO A 8 -21.06 -15.10 24.02
CA PRO A 8 -21.60 -13.86 24.55
C PRO A 8 -21.15 -12.69 23.68
N LEU A 9 -22.12 -11.87 23.23
CA LEU A 9 -21.83 -10.67 22.45
C LEU A 9 -20.79 -9.83 23.20
N PHE A 10 -19.72 -9.45 22.49
CA PHE A 10 -18.68 -8.54 22.99
C PHE A 10 -19.36 -7.36 23.70
N PRO A 11 -19.13 -7.15 25.01
CA PRO A 11 -19.97 -6.26 25.83
C PRO A 11 -20.11 -4.85 25.28
N LEU A 12 -19.07 -4.35 24.60
CA LEU A 12 -19.08 -3.05 23.95
C LEU A 12 -20.22 -2.94 22.91
N LEU A 13 -20.52 -4.02 22.18
CA LEU A 13 -21.58 -4.06 21.15
C LEU A 13 -22.99 -3.93 21.72
N LYS A 14 -23.17 -4.03 23.04
CA LYS A 14 -24.46 -3.79 23.70
C LYS A 14 -24.77 -2.31 23.88
N LEU A 15 -23.76 -1.44 23.71
CA LEU A 15 -23.92 0.00 23.84
C LEU A 15 -24.73 0.57 22.66
N PRO A 16 -25.51 1.64 22.86
CA PRO A 16 -26.18 2.34 21.77
C PRO A 16 -25.18 2.81 20.71
N TYR A 17 -25.60 2.78 19.44
CA TYR A 17 -24.73 3.10 18.30
C TYR A 17 -23.98 4.45 18.43
N VAL A 18 -24.64 5.49 18.96
CA VAL A 18 -24.03 6.80 19.17
C VAL A 18 -22.88 6.73 20.19
N VAL A 19 -23.04 5.96 21.26
CA VAL A 19 -22.01 5.75 22.28
C VAL A 19 -20.85 4.95 21.69
N LEU A 20 -21.15 3.89 20.93
CA LEU A 20 -20.15 3.10 20.20
C LEU A 20 -19.30 3.96 19.28
N LYS A 21 -19.94 4.78 18.45
CA LYS A 21 -19.24 5.68 17.53
C LYS A 21 -18.34 6.67 18.26
N ASN A 22 -18.79 7.20 19.39
CA ASN A 22 -17.99 8.10 20.21
C ASN A 22 -16.76 7.39 20.81
N VAL A 23 -16.91 6.16 21.31
CA VAL A 23 -15.78 5.36 21.82
C VAL A 23 -14.79 5.07 20.70
N ILE A 24 -15.26 4.54 19.57
CA ILE A 24 -14.40 4.17 18.42
C ILE A 24 -13.69 5.40 17.84
N SER A 25 -14.30 6.58 17.87
CA SER A 25 -13.65 7.82 17.41
C SER A 25 -12.41 8.21 18.23
N LYS A 26 -12.23 7.63 19.42
CA LYS A 26 -11.06 7.83 20.29
C LYS A 26 -9.99 6.75 20.11
N PHE A 27 -10.29 5.68 19.39
CA PHE A 27 -9.32 4.63 19.13
C PHE A 27 -8.21 5.13 18.19
N LYS A 28 -7.00 4.65 18.42
CA LYS A 28 -5.87 4.73 17.50
C LYS A 28 -6.11 3.79 16.32
N GLN A 29 -5.37 4.00 15.25
CA GLN A 29 -5.50 3.25 13.99
C GLN A 29 -5.35 1.74 14.20
N ARG A 30 -4.38 1.34 15.02
CA ARG A 30 -4.15 -0.06 15.37
C ARG A 30 -5.33 -0.65 16.16
N GLU A 31 -5.88 0.12 17.09
CA GLU A 31 -7.01 -0.31 17.92
C GLU A 31 -8.29 -0.47 17.08
N ILE A 32 -8.50 0.41 16.09
CA ILE A 32 -9.61 0.28 15.12
C ILE A 32 -9.48 -1.01 14.30
N LEU A 33 -8.27 -1.30 13.82
CA LEU A 33 -7.99 -2.49 13.03
C LEU A 33 -8.12 -3.77 13.87
N GLU A 34 -7.61 -3.77 15.10
CA GLU A 34 -7.78 -4.88 16.03
C GLU A 34 -9.25 -5.10 16.38
N PHE A 35 -10.00 -4.02 16.65
CA PHE A 35 -11.42 -4.10 16.91
C PHE A 35 -12.19 -4.66 15.71
N SER A 36 -11.86 -4.26 14.48
CA SER A 36 -12.54 -4.76 13.28
C SER A 36 -12.32 -6.26 13.04
N PHE A 37 -11.25 -6.84 13.58
CA PHE A 37 -10.98 -8.28 13.50
C PHE A 37 -11.73 -9.12 14.54
N VAL A 38 -12.35 -8.51 15.55
CA VAL A 38 -13.03 -9.25 16.63
C VAL A 38 -14.29 -9.97 16.12
N SER A 39 -15.06 -9.34 15.23
CA SER A 39 -16.27 -9.95 14.64
C SER A 39 -16.78 -9.17 13.43
N LYS A 40 -17.69 -9.76 12.64
CA LYS A 40 -18.42 -9.08 11.56
C LYS A 40 -19.17 -7.83 12.02
N ASN A 41 -19.71 -7.84 13.24
CA ASN A 41 -20.39 -6.69 13.83
C ASN A 41 -19.42 -5.56 14.15
N CYS A 42 -18.26 -5.88 14.74
CA CYS A 42 -17.22 -4.88 15.00
C CYS A 42 -16.70 -4.26 13.70
N ASN A 43 -16.46 -5.08 12.66
CA ASN A 43 -16.07 -4.60 11.32
C ASN A 43 -17.10 -3.61 10.75
N SER A 44 -18.39 -3.97 10.81
CA SER A 44 -19.49 -3.14 10.29
C SER A 44 -19.57 -1.78 10.99
N ILE A 45 -19.38 -1.76 12.32
CA ILE A 45 -19.37 -0.52 13.09
C ILE A 45 -18.15 0.32 12.74
N SER A 46 -16.95 -0.27 12.65
CA SER A 46 -15.72 0.43 12.27
C SER A 46 -15.88 1.14 10.92
N LYS A 47 -16.44 0.46 9.91
CA LYS A 47 -16.74 1.04 8.59
C LYS A 47 -17.66 2.26 8.69
N SER A 48 -18.78 2.12 9.40
CA SER A 48 -19.76 3.20 9.57
C SER A 48 -19.25 4.43 10.35
N SER A 49 -18.08 4.32 11.00
CA SER A 49 -17.53 5.37 11.87
C SER A 49 -16.88 6.53 11.09
N ASN A 50 -16.74 6.41 9.77
CA ASN A 50 -16.29 7.47 8.85
C ASN A 50 -14.91 8.05 9.22
N LEU A 51 -13.94 7.16 9.40
CA LEU A 51 -12.62 7.45 9.98
C LEU A 51 -11.60 7.97 8.94
N PHE A 52 -12.01 8.90 8.06
CA PHE A 52 -11.23 9.45 6.93
C PHE A 52 -10.01 10.31 7.30
N ARG A 53 -9.43 10.14 8.48
CA ARG A 53 -8.36 11.01 9.00
C ARG A 53 -6.97 10.60 8.51
N PHE A 54 -6.88 9.59 7.66
CA PHE A 54 -5.63 8.90 7.36
C PHE A 54 -5.40 8.69 5.87
N GLU A 55 -4.13 8.66 5.54
CA GLU A 55 -3.55 8.29 4.26
C GLU A 55 -2.89 6.91 4.41
N ILE A 56 -3.16 5.99 3.46
CA ILE A 56 -2.42 4.74 3.36
C ILE A 56 -1.16 4.97 2.54
N ARG A 57 -0.05 4.42 3.04
CA ARG A 57 1.15 4.18 2.25
C ARG A 57 1.53 2.72 2.33
N ILE A 58 2.05 2.17 1.24
CA ILE A 58 2.39 0.75 1.17
C ILE A 58 3.83 0.65 0.69
N SER A 59 4.65 -0.10 1.40
CA SER A 59 6.05 -0.30 1.06
C SER A 59 6.31 -1.74 0.71
N PHE A 60 6.87 -1.98 -0.47
CA PHE A 60 7.35 -3.28 -0.97
C PHE A 60 8.88 -3.29 -1.11
N THR A 61 9.57 -2.38 -0.40
CA THR A 61 11.02 -2.15 -0.54
C THR A 61 11.87 -3.21 0.14
N LYS A 62 11.32 -3.87 1.17
CA LYS A 62 11.91 -5.04 1.82
C LYS A 62 11.28 -6.30 1.25
N ASP A 63 11.82 -7.46 1.63
CA ASP A 63 11.22 -8.77 1.32
C ASP A 63 9.73 -8.77 1.72
N LEU A 64 9.45 -8.16 2.87
CA LEU A 64 8.13 -8.06 3.47
C LEU A 64 7.46 -6.72 3.16
N PRO A 65 6.22 -6.74 2.65
CA PRO A 65 5.48 -5.52 2.46
C PRO A 65 5.00 -4.93 3.79
N VAL A 66 4.91 -3.60 3.86
CA VAL A 66 4.44 -2.86 5.03
C VAL A 66 3.36 -1.87 4.64
N VAL A 67 2.18 -1.99 5.25
CA VAL A 67 1.11 -1.00 5.15
C VAL A 67 1.24 0.00 6.29
N SER A 68 1.20 1.28 5.98
CA SER A 68 1.36 2.38 6.92
C SER A 68 0.15 3.30 6.88
N LEU A 69 -0.45 3.55 8.05
CA LEU A 69 -1.52 4.55 8.22
C LEU A 69 -0.92 5.83 8.79
N THR A 70 -1.06 6.94 8.06
CA THR A 70 -0.47 8.24 8.43
C THR A 70 -1.54 9.33 8.46
N PRO A 71 -1.55 10.25 9.43
CA PRO A 71 -2.45 11.41 9.36
C PRO A 71 -2.14 12.25 8.12
N SER A 72 -3.17 12.79 7.46
CA SER A 72 -2.98 13.62 6.27
C SER A 72 -1.99 14.76 6.51
N GLY A 73 -1.04 14.93 5.59
CA GLY A 73 0.00 15.97 5.67
C GLY A 73 1.09 15.75 6.72
N LYS A 74 1.06 14.67 7.53
CA LYS A 74 2.10 14.37 8.52
C LYS A 74 2.95 13.18 8.08
N PHE A 75 4.14 13.48 7.53
CA PHE A 75 5.04 12.45 6.99
C PHE A 75 5.78 11.60 8.04
N ARG A 76 5.87 12.03 9.30
CA ARG A 76 6.81 11.45 10.28
C ARG A 76 6.25 11.13 11.67
N VAL A 77 5.01 11.48 11.99
CA VAL A 77 4.50 11.43 13.36
C VAL A 77 3.33 10.44 13.42
N SER A 78 3.49 9.38 14.21
CA SER A 78 2.51 8.31 14.51
C SER A 78 2.08 7.44 13.32
N ASN A 79 3.03 6.80 12.64
CA ASN A 79 2.72 5.82 11.61
C ASN A 79 2.34 4.48 12.27
N CYS A 80 1.13 3.97 12.01
CA CYS A 80 0.81 2.58 12.34
C CYS A 80 1.36 1.71 11.21
N HIS A 81 2.40 0.93 11.49
CA HIS A 81 3.02 0.01 10.55
C HIS A 81 2.47 -1.41 10.75
N ILE A 82 2.06 -2.03 9.64
CA ILE A 82 1.53 -3.38 9.58
C ILE A 82 2.44 -4.14 8.61
N GLY A 83 3.26 -5.04 9.13
CA GLY A 83 4.17 -5.90 8.37
C GLY A 83 3.97 -7.37 8.72
N GLU A 84 4.89 -8.24 8.29
CA GLU A 84 4.82 -9.69 8.51
C GLU A 84 4.55 -10.10 9.95
N ASP A 85 5.30 -9.51 10.89
CA ASP A 85 5.19 -9.83 12.32
C ASP A 85 3.79 -9.52 12.88
N TYR A 86 3.08 -8.59 12.26
CA TYR A 86 1.69 -8.28 12.58
C TYR A 86 0.76 -9.39 12.09
N PHE A 87 1.03 -9.98 10.92
CA PHE A 87 0.24 -11.03 10.29
C PHE A 87 0.42 -12.38 10.98
N GLU A 88 1.66 -12.78 11.25
CA GLU A 88 1.96 -14.02 11.98
C GLU A 88 1.24 -14.06 13.33
N LYS A 89 1.33 -12.98 14.10
CA LYS A 89 0.70 -12.87 15.43
C LYS A 89 -0.82 -12.84 15.38
N ARG A 90 -1.43 -12.63 14.21
CA ARG A 90 -2.88 -12.50 14.02
C ARG A 90 -3.43 -13.44 12.96
N GLU A 91 -2.73 -14.51 12.64
CA GLU A 91 -3.14 -15.50 11.64
C GLU A 91 -4.56 -16.02 11.92
N ILE A 92 -4.89 -16.25 13.20
CA ILE A 92 -6.22 -16.69 13.65
C ILE A 92 -7.32 -15.72 13.19
N TYR A 93 -7.07 -14.41 13.26
CA TYR A 93 -8.02 -13.40 12.82
C TYR A 93 -8.04 -13.24 11.30
N MET A 94 -6.92 -13.48 10.63
CA MET A 94 -6.83 -13.41 9.17
C MET A 94 -7.59 -14.56 8.49
N LYS A 95 -7.75 -15.72 9.15
CA LYS A 95 -8.56 -16.84 8.64
C LYS A 95 -10.03 -16.49 8.41
N GLU A 96 -10.55 -15.48 9.13
CA GLU A 96 -11.92 -14.98 8.92
C GLU A 96 -12.05 -14.10 7.66
N ILE A 97 -10.92 -13.66 7.09
CA ILE A 97 -10.85 -12.72 5.96
C ILE A 97 -10.30 -13.40 4.71
N VAL A 98 -9.35 -14.33 4.88
CA VAL A 98 -8.72 -15.06 3.78
C VAL A 98 -8.78 -16.56 4.01
N ASP A 99 -9.03 -17.28 2.92
CA ASP A 99 -8.84 -18.72 2.87
C ASP A 99 -7.34 -19.03 2.78
N MET A 100 -6.75 -19.37 3.93
CA MET A 100 -5.31 -19.64 4.04
C MET A 100 -4.84 -20.79 3.14
N ASN A 101 -5.72 -21.71 2.73
CA ASN A 101 -5.39 -22.83 1.86
C ASN A 101 -5.19 -22.43 0.39
N LYS A 102 -5.59 -21.20 0.02
CA LYS A 102 -5.38 -20.65 -1.33
C LYS A 102 -4.11 -19.82 -1.45
N LEU A 103 -3.36 -19.67 -0.36
CA LEU A 103 -2.10 -18.95 -0.37
C LEU A 103 -1.00 -19.84 -0.95
N SER A 104 0.04 -19.20 -1.49
CA SER A 104 1.22 -19.92 -1.98
C SER A 104 1.94 -20.63 -0.84
N ASP A 105 2.56 -21.78 -1.16
CA ASP A 105 3.49 -22.47 -0.24
C ASP A 105 4.85 -21.75 -0.20
N ASP A 106 5.17 -20.94 -1.22
CA ASP A 106 6.33 -20.07 -1.22
C ASP A 106 6.15 -18.91 -0.22
N VAL A 107 7.11 -18.77 0.71
CA VAL A 107 7.01 -17.82 1.82
C VAL A 107 6.94 -16.37 1.33
N ASP A 108 7.75 -16.01 0.33
CA ASP A 108 7.80 -14.65 -0.18
C ASP A 108 6.52 -14.28 -0.95
N GLU A 109 6.01 -15.21 -1.75
CA GLU A 109 4.74 -15.04 -2.46
C GLU A 109 3.56 -14.98 -1.49
N LYS A 110 3.52 -15.85 -0.48
CA LYS A 110 2.51 -15.84 0.58
C LYS A 110 2.50 -14.50 1.33
N ASN A 111 3.67 -13.99 1.70
CA ASN A 111 3.81 -12.72 2.40
C ASN A 111 3.37 -11.53 1.54
N LEU A 112 3.67 -11.58 0.23
CA LEU A 112 3.13 -10.61 -0.72
C LEU A 112 1.60 -10.66 -0.78
N GLN A 113 1.01 -11.86 -0.96
CA GLN A 113 -0.43 -12.05 -1.03
C GLN A 113 -1.13 -11.54 0.23
N LEU A 114 -0.67 -11.93 1.43
CA LEU A 114 -1.21 -11.48 2.70
C LEU A 114 -1.19 -9.97 2.86
N SER A 115 -0.11 -9.32 2.42
CA SER A 115 0.00 -7.88 2.51
C SER A 115 -0.96 -7.15 1.56
N LEU A 116 -1.15 -7.67 0.35
CA LEU A 116 -2.12 -7.12 -0.61
C LEU A 116 -3.56 -7.30 -0.11
N ILE A 117 -3.89 -8.46 0.47
CA ILE A 117 -5.18 -8.72 1.12
C ILE A 117 -5.40 -7.76 2.29
N CYS A 118 -4.38 -7.55 3.12
CA CYS A 118 -4.48 -6.60 4.22
C CYS A 118 -4.68 -5.17 3.71
N ALA A 119 -3.96 -4.77 2.65
CA ALA A 119 -4.18 -3.47 2.01
C ALA A 119 -5.64 -3.33 1.54
N ASP A 120 -6.17 -4.31 0.82
CA ASP A 120 -7.58 -4.35 0.37
C ASP A 120 -8.56 -4.23 1.55
N TYR A 121 -8.30 -4.97 2.64
CA TYR A 121 -9.12 -4.89 3.87
C TYR A 121 -9.09 -3.51 4.50
N ILE A 122 -7.92 -2.86 4.57
CA ILE A 122 -7.80 -1.51 5.15
C ILE A 122 -8.46 -0.47 4.23
N PHE A 123 -8.34 -0.60 2.91
CA PHE A 123 -9.08 0.25 1.96
C PHE A 123 -10.58 0.20 2.21
N ASP A 124 -11.12 -1.01 2.33
CA ASP A 124 -12.53 -1.25 2.63
C ASP A 124 -12.93 -0.72 4.02
N LEU A 125 -12.14 -1.03 5.06
CA LEU A 125 -12.41 -0.64 6.45
C LEU A 125 -12.51 0.88 6.65
N TYR A 126 -11.59 1.62 6.03
CA TYR A 126 -11.52 3.08 6.17
C TYR A 126 -12.21 3.83 5.03
N HIS A 127 -12.88 3.11 4.12
CA HIS A 127 -13.46 3.66 2.89
C HIS A 127 -12.46 4.51 2.09
N LEU A 128 -11.19 4.10 2.11
CA LEU A 128 -10.13 4.87 1.50
C LEU A 128 -10.17 4.68 0.00
N ASN A 129 -10.20 5.82 -0.68
CA ASN A 129 -10.25 5.88 -2.13
C ASN A 129 -8.91 6.36 -2.71
N LYS A 130 -7.86 6.55 -1.92
CA LYS A 130 -6.56 7.01 -2.41
C LYS A 130 -5.41 6.37 -1.66
N ILE A 131 -4.38 6.02 -2.41
CA ILE A 131 -3.07 5.64 -1.86
C ILE A 131 -2.18 6.87 -1.89
N ALA A 132 -1.71 7.30 -0.73
CA ALA A 132 -0.89 8.50 -0.62
C ALA A 132 0.57 8.28 -1.03
N GLY A 133 1.03 7.03 -1.04
CA GLY A 133 2.39 6.69 -1.44
C GLY A 133 2.59 5.18 -1.58
N ILE A 134 3.24 4.76 -2.66
CA ILE A 134 3.70 3.38 -2.82
C ILE A 134 5.22 3.40 -2.90
N TYR A 135 5.86 2.64 -2.02
CA TYR A 135 7.30 2.46 -2.00
C TYR A 135 7.69 1.14 -2.65
N LEU A 136 8.57 1.18 -3.64
CA LEU A 136 9.00 -0.01 -4.39
C LEU A 136 10.53 -0.06 -4.45
N SER A 137 11.11 -1.27 -4.48
CA SER A 137 12.55 -1.49 -4.68
C SER A 137 12.79 -2.02 -6.09
N SER A 138 13.83 -1.56 -6.80
CA SER A 138 14.17 -2.09 -8.12
C SER A 138 14.69 -3.53 -8.10
N ASN A 139 15.12 -4.02 -6.94
CA ASN A 139 15.58 -5.39 -6.76
C ASN A 139 14.41 -6.39 -6.58
N SER A 140 13.15 -5.95 -6.71
CA SER A 140 12.02 -6.86 -6.64
C SER A 140 12.01 -7.83 -7.81
N SER A 141 11.72 -9.10 -7.53
CA SER A 141 11.61 -10.12 -8.58
C SER A 141 10.55 -9.72 -9.62
N PRO A 142 10.72 -10.10 -10.91
CA PRO A 142 9.75 -9.79 -11.96
C PRO A 142 8.32 -10.23 -11.63
N ASN A 143 8.18 -11.38 -10.95
CA ASN A 143 6.88 -11.89 -10.49
C ASN A 143 6.26 -10.99 -9.42
N LYS A 144 7.04 -10.57 -8.39
CA LYS A 144 6.58 -9.63 -7.37
C LYS A 144 6.11 -8.32 -8.00
N THR A 145 6.90 -7.77 -8.93
CA THR A 145 6.55 -6.55 -9.68
C THR A 145 5.25 -6.74 -10.46
N LYS A 146 5.09 -7.87 -11.17
CA LYS A 146 3.87 -8.19 -11.93
C LYS A 146 2.64 -8.23 -11.02
N THR A 147 2.70 -8.96 -9.91
CA THR A 147 1.59 -9.08 -8.96
C THR A 147 1.19 -7.74 -8.37
N ILE A 148 2.16 -6.90 -7.98
CA ILE A 148 1.89 -5.55 -7.46
C ILE A 148 1.21 -4.68 -8.52
N VAL A 149 1.69 -4.72 -9.77
CA VAL A 149 1.09 -3.93 -10.86
C VAL A 149 -0.33 -4.40 -11.18
N GLU A 150 -0.57 -5.72 -11.21
CA GLU A 150 -1.92 -6.27 -11.39
C GLU A 150 -2.85 -5.83 -10.27
N TRP A 151 -2.38 -5.89 -9.02
CA TRP A 151 -3.12 -5.39 -7.86
C TRP A 151 -3.47 -3.90 -8.00
N LEU A 152 -2.49 -3.05 -8.33
CA LEU A 152 -2.69 -1.61 -8.54
C LEU A 152 -3.65 -1.31 -9.69
N ASN A 153 -3.53 -2.05 -10.79
CA ASN A 153 -4.40 -1.92 -11.95
C ASN A 153 -5.85 -2.36 -11.67
N ARG A 154 -6.20 -2.90 -10.49
CA ARG A 154 -7.61 -3.08 -10.09
C ARG A 154 -8.17 -1.82 -9.42
N LEU A 155 -7.30 -0.92 -8.97
CA LEU A 155 -7.63 0.30 -8.24
C LEU A 155 -7.73 1.54 -9.16
N ILE A 156 -8.06 1.33 -10.45
CA ILE A 156 -7.88 2.25 -11.60
C ILE A 156 -8.41 3.67 -11.39
N SER A 157 -9.41 3.85 -10.52
CA SER A 157 -10.15 5.10 -10.39
C SER A 157 -9.37 6.27 -9.80
N TYR A 158 -8.09 6.11 -9.40
CA TYR A 158 -7.40 7.06 -8.53
C TYR A 158 -5.97 7.37 -8.94
N SER A 159 -5.65 8.66 -9.04
CA SER A 159 -4.26 9.11 -9.20
C SER A 159 -3.46 8.87 -7.92
N MET A 160 -2.30 8.21 -8.02
CA MET A 160 -1.49 7.80 -6.88
C MET A 160 -0.10 8.44 -6.90
N ASN A 161 0.53 8.59 -5.72
CA ASN A 161 1.93 8.96 -5.64
C ASN A 161 2.80 7.71 -5.49
N PHE A 162 3.91 7.69 -6.20
CA PHE A 162 4.87 6.60 -6.20
C PHE A 162 6.24 7.11 -5.76
N LEU A 163 6.87 6.42 -4.80
CA LEU A 163 8.28 6.60 -4.46
C LEU A 163 9.03 5.30 -4.77
N PHE A 164 9.91 5.31 -5.75
CA PHE A 164 10.73 4.17 -6.09
C PHE A 164 12.14 4.32 -5.53
N TYR A 165 12.60 3.30 -4.83
CA TYR A 165 14.01 3.11 -4.51
C TYR A 165 14.64 2.27 -5.61
N VAL A 166 15.56 2.87 -6.36
CA VAL A 166 16.23 2.19 -7.47
C VAL A 166 17.69 1.99 -7.10
N SER A 167 18.12 0.74 -7.07
CA SER A 167 19.51 0.28 -6.99
C SER A 167 19.92 -0.41 -8.30
N GLU A 168 21.18 -0.22 -8.70
CA GLU A 168 22.02 -0.96 -9.67
C GLU A 168 21.48 -1.34 -11.07
N THR A 169 20.19 -1.58 -11.26
CA THR A 169 19.50 -1.89 -12.53
C THR A 169 18.14 -1.18 -12.58
N ASN A 170 17.67 -0.86 -13.79
CA ASN A 170 16.36 -0.23 -14.01
C ASN A 170 15.27 -1.21 -14.49
N ASP A 171 15.60 -2.50 -14.68
CA ASP A 171 14.68 -3.51 -15.25
C ASP A 171 13.35 -3.62 -14.49
N GLY A 172 13.40 -3.65 -13.15
CA GLY A 172 12.20 -3.72 -12.31
C GLY A 172 11.31 -2.47 -12.44
N LEU A 173 11.93 -1.30 -12.58
CA LEU A 173 11.23 -0.03 -12.79
C LEU A 173 10.64 0.06 -14.21
N GLU A 174 11.37 -0.38 -15.24
CA GLU A 174 10.84 -0.47 -16.60
C GLU A 174 9.65 -1.42 -16.68
N LEU A 175 9.76 -2.62 -16.12
CA LEU A 175 8.68 -3.60 -16.07
C LEU A 175 7.43 -3.01 -15.39
N PHE A 176 7.63 -2.29 -14.28
CA PHE A 176 6.56 -1.63 -13.56
C PHE A 176 5.87 -0.56 -14.43
N LEU A 177 6.63 0.38 -14.96
CA LEU A 177 6.11 1.51 -15.75
C LEU A 177 5.43 1.04 -17.04
N ASN A 178 5.91 -0.04 -17.65
CA ASN A 178 5.32 -0.61 -18.87
C ASN A 178 3.97 -1.28 -18.62
N ARG A 179 3.74 -1.86 -17.44
CA ARG A 179 2.52 -2.60 -17.12
C ARG A 179 1.47 -1.77 -16.38
N LEU A 180 1.88 -0.69 -15.72
CA LEU A 180 0.95 0.14 -14.96
C LEU A 180 -0.03 0.86 -15.91
N LYS A 181 -1.31 0.79 -15.59
CA LYS A 181 -2.42 1.47 -16.29
C LYS A 181 -3.03 2.60 -15.48
N VAL A 182 -2.74 2.67 -14.18
CA VAL A 182 -3.22 3.71 -13.28
C VAL A 182 -2.52 5.03 -13.57
N ASN A 183 -3.27 6.14 -13.52
CA ASN A 183 -2.68 7.47 -13.62
C ASN A 183 -1.76 7.73 -12.43
N MET A 184 -0.52 8.13 -12.74
CA MET A 184 0.45 8.47 -11.72
C MET A 184 0.39 9.98 -11.51
N ARG A 185 0.25 10.42 -10.26
CA ARG A 185 0.29 11.85 -9.93
C ARG A 185 1.73 12.31 -9.76
N THR A 186 2.46 11.60 -8.92
CA THR A 186 3.86 11.92 -8.59
C THR A 186 4.70 10.67 -8.73
N LEU A 187 5.86 10.80 -9.37
CA LEU A 187 6.91 9.78 -9.36
C LEU A 187 8.19 10.38 -8.77
N SER A 188 8.56 9.92 -7.59
CA SER A 188 9.84 10.24 -6.97
C SER A 188 10.76 9.01 -7.07
N LEU A 189 12.01 9.21 -7.47
CA LEU A 189 13.02 8.17 -7.57
C LEU A 189 14.16 8.45 -6.59
N GLN A 190 14.48 7.50 -5.71
CA GLN A 190 15.66 7.55 -4.86
C GLN A 190 16.69 6.56 -5.37
N LEU A 191 17.77 7.07 -5.94
CA LEU A 191 18.70 6.34 -6.77
C LEU A 191 20.00 6.05 -6.01
N THR A 192 20.34 4.78 -5.86
CA THR A 192 21.64 4.30 -5.34
C THR A 192 22.39 3.68 -6.50
N VAL A 193 22.91 4.54 -7.38
CA VAL A 193 23.58 4.13 -8.62
C VAL A 193 25.08 4.02 -8.35
N VAL A 194 25.64 2.85 -8.66
CA VAL A 194 27.09 2.55 -8.53
C VAL A 194 27.78 2.35 -9.89
N LYS A 195 27.04 2.51 -10.99
CA LYS A 195 27.50 2.40 -12.38
C LYS A 195 26.55 3.12 -13.32
N ASP A 196 27.02 3.54 -14.50
CA ASP A 196 26.14 4.16 -15.49
C ASP A 196 24.99 3.23 -15.89
N LEU A 197 23.75 3.73 -15.80
CA LEU A 197 22.54 3.03 -16.19
C LEU A 197 22.16 3.37 -17.63
N LYS A 198 21.52 2.41 -18.31
CA LYS A 198 20.94 2.66 -19.63
C LYS A 198 19.78 3.65 -19.53
N PRO A 199 19.61 4.56 -20.51
CA PRO A 199 18.42 5.39 -20.62
C PRO A 199 17.15 4.54 -20.66
N PHE A 200 16.08 5.04 -20.04
CA PHE A 200 14.76 4.40 -20.16
C PHE A 200 14.34 4.24 -21.61
N ILE A 201 13.85 3.07 -21.99
CA ILE A 201 13.29 2.86 -23.32
C ILE A 201 11.77 3.03 -23.24
N ARG A 202 11.29 4.22 -23.62
CA ARG A 202 9.90 4.58 -23.95
C ARG A 202 8.80 4.24 -22.92
N ARG A 203 8.28 5.30 -22.28
CA ARG A 203 6.84 5.62 -22.20
C ARG A 203 6.73 7.11 -21.84
N ILE A 204 5.82 7.84 -22.49
CA ILE A 204 5.40 9.15 -21.99
C ILE A 204 4.72 8.91 -20.65
N LEU A 205 5.28 9.46 -19.57
CA LEU A 205 4.70 9.36 -18.23
C LEU A 205 3.81 10.58 -18.00
N ASP A 206 2.50 10.41 -18.08
CA ASP A 206 1.55 11.46 -17.69
C ASP A 206 1.61 11.61 -16.15
N LEU A 207 2.28 12.69 -15.69
CA LEU A 207 2.62 12.97 -14.29
C LEU A 207 2.42 14.45 -13.98
N ASP A 208 1.89 14.78 -12.80
CA ASP A 208 1.89 16.15 -12.28
C ASP A 208 3.30 16.56 -11.82
N ARG A 209 4.05 15.61 -11.24
CA ARG A 209 5.36 15.87 -10.62
C ARG A 209 6.31 14.69 -10.79
N PHE A 210 7.53 14.99 -11.21
CA PHE A 210 8.61 14.04 -11.31
C PHE A 210 9.82 14.52 -10.49
N GLU A 211 10.40 13.63 -9.69
CA GLU A 211 11.59 13.92 -8.90
C GLU A 211 12.58 12.76 -8.95
N ALA A 212 13.87 13.06 -9.01
CA ALA A 212 14.90 12.04 -8.90
C ALA A 212 16.06 12.54 -8.03
N TYR A 213 16.43 11.73 -7.04
CA TYR A 213 17.47 12.03 -6.06
C TYR A 213 18.56 10.98 -6.13
N GLY A 214 19.77 11.38 -6.55
CA GLY A 214 20.95 10.54 -6.49
C GLY A 214 21.55 10.54 -5.10
N LYS A 215 21.90 9.37 -4.55
CA LYS A 215 22.69 9.28 -3.31
C LYS A 215 24.20 9.46 -3.53
N SER A 216 24.66 9.41 -4.78
CA SER A 216 26.06 9.55 -5.17
C SER A 216 26.22 10.66 -6.21
N PHE A 217 27.22 11.53 -6.01
CA PHE A 217 27.64 12.50 -7.02
C PHE A 217 28.54 11.87 -8.09
N THR A 218 29.07 10.68 -7.84
CA THR A 218 29.98 9.97 -8.76
C THR A 218 29.27 9.47 -10.01
N TYR A 219 27.99 9.08 -9.89
CA TYR A 219 27.16 8.59 -10.98
C TYR A 219 25.92 9.47 -11.11
N PRO A 220 26.03 10.65 -11.75
CA PRO A 220 24.91 11.57 -11.87
C PRO A 220 23.81 10.95 -12.74
N ILE A 221 22.58 11.41 -12.51
CA ILE A 221 21.39 10.90 -13.18
C ILE A 221 21.40 11.37 -14.65
N LYS A 222 21.94 10.55 -15.56
CA LYS A 222 22.03 10.86 -17.00
C LYS A 222 21.01 10.12 -17.87
N TRP A 223 20.30 9.15 -17.28
CA TRP A 223 19.45 8.18 -17.99
C TRP A 223 17.96 8.59 -18.03
N ILE A 224 17.61 9.67 -17.33
CA ILE A 224 16.31 10.36 -17.43
C ILE A 224 16.61 11.74 -17.99
N THR A 225 16.37 11.93 -19.28
CA THR A 225 16.69 13.18 -19.97
C THR A 225 15.52 14.16 -19.90
N MET A 226 15.81 15.46 -20.05
CA MET A 226 14.77 16.48 -20.18
C MET A 226 13.85 16.21 -21.37
N ASP A 227 14.35 15.62 -22.46
CA ASP A 227 13.50 15.25 -23.60
C ASP A 227 12.47 14.17 -23.24
N TYR A 228 12.81 13.23 -22.36
CA TYR A 228 11.83 12.27 -21.83
C TYR A 228 10.75 12.96 -20.98
N ILE A 229 11.15 13.94 -20.18
CA ILE A 229 10.22 14.70 -19.34
C ILE A 229 9.34 15.58 -20.22
N LEU A 230 9.91 16.36 -21.14
CA LEU A 230 9.20 17.33 -21.98
C LEU A 230 8.33 16.71 -23.08
N SER A 231 8.66 15.50 -23.54
CA SER A 231 7.76 14.73 -24.41
C SER A 231 6.55 14.14 -23.67
N SER A 232 6.55 14.19 -22.33
CA SER A 232 5.38 13.88 -21.53
C SER A 232 4.35 15.00 -21.62
N THR A 233 3.09 14.67 -21.89
CA THR A 233 2.00 15.65 -21.91
C THR A 233 1.73 16.18 -20.51
N PHE A 234 2.45 17.21 -20.08
CA PHE A 234 2.05 17.99 -18.91
C PHE A 234 0.81 18.79 -19.24
N LYS A 235 -0.32 18.47 -18.62
CA LYS A 235 -1.39 19.47 -18.50
C LYS A 235 -0.97 20.44 -17.39
N SER A 236 -0.46 21.60 -17.79
CA SER A 236 -0.39 22.74 -16.89
C SER A 236 -1.81 23.03 -16.36
N ILE A 237 -1.97 23.06 -15.04
CA ILE A 237 -3.16 23.62 -14.39
C ILE A 237 -3.15 25.13 -14.62
#